data_AF-A0A956D3I3-F1
#
_entry.id   AF-A0A956D3I3-F1
#
_cell.length_a   1.000
_cell.length_b   1.000
_cell.length_c   1.000
_cell.angle_alpha   90.00
_cell.angle_beta   90.00
_cell.angle_gamma   90.00
#
_symmetry.space_group_name_H-M   'P 1'
#
loop_
_entity.id
_entity.type
_entity.pdbx_description
1 polymer ?
#
loop_
_entity_poly.entity_id
_entity_poly.type
_entity_poly.pdbx_seq_one_letter_code
_entity_poly.pdbx_strand_id
1 'polypeptide(L)'
;MSTGFTPTASDHVRESELCATCHTVITRALDDAGGPVGPEFPEQVPYLEWRNSDYALGGAREASCQDCHVPTTDADGAPIATQLSTRPRSLGTRSPVGRHVFRGANAYVLSLLARDTAWAGTDVPAATLDAASAESAANLRTAASVTLARVEEDGDSLVVEVRVDNHTGHRFPTGYPTRRAWLRVAALDAAGAEVWVSGRYDDRGAIVDASGARLDGPAQTLPHRDVVTSEDEVQVWHAEMVDLAGARTHVLLRAARYSVDDRILPSGWSASHADAARTSPVGTDGDEDFVAGSDTVTYRIPLASGATRARVELLFQTVPPGNVEGLADHPTAAFARLVQMMAATPPMPLVVATAER
;
A
#
# COMPACT_ATOMS: atom_id res chain seq x y z
N MET A 1 -11.89 44.42 -4.38
CA MET A 1 -10.47 44.40 -4.00
C MET A 1 -9.72 43.60 -5.04
N SER A 2 -8.79 44.25 -5.74
CA SER A 2 -7.70 43.57 -6.45
C SER A 2 -6.65 43.26 -5.39
N THR A 3 -6.11 42.05 -5.38
CA THR A 3 -5.06 41.64 -4.43
C THR A 3 -3.72 42.32 -4.70
N GLY A 4 -3.61 43.17 -5.74
CA GLY A 4 -2.37 43.82 -6.16
C GLY A 4 -1.38 42.88 -6.86
N PHE A 5 -1.73 41.59 -6.97
CA PHE A 5 -0.94 40.59 -7.67
C PHE A 5 -1.52 40.32 -9.06
N THR A 6 -0.65 40.19 -10.05
CA THR A 6 -0.99 39.67 -11.38
C THR A 6 -0.66 38.18 -11.39
N PRO A 7 -1.66 37.28 -11.41
CA PRO A 7 -1.39 35.85 -11.50
C PRO A 7 -0.63 35.55 -12.80
N THR A 8 0.53 34.92 -12.70
CA THR A 8 1.28 34.40 -13.85
C THR A 8 1.11 32.90 -13.92
N ALA A 9 0.96 32.36 -15.13
CA ALA A 9 1.01 30.92 -15.33
C ALA A 9 2.37 30.37 -14.87
N SER A 10 2.36 29.18 -14.30
CA SER A 10 3.60 28.46 -13.98
C SER A 10 3.34 26.98 -14.11
N ASP A 11 4.22 26.29 -14.84
CA ASP A 11 4.02 24.88 -15.16
C ASP A 11 4.44 23.93 -14.03
N HIS A 12 5.20 24.39 -13.04
CA HIS A 12 5.64 23.57 -11.89
C HIS A 12 4.47 22.89 -11.14
N VAL A 13 3.25 23.45 -11.18
CA VAL A 13 2.08 22.82 -10.54
C VAL A 13 1.61 21.55 -11.23
N ARG A 14 2.09 21.31 -12.45
CA ARG A 14 1.83 20.12 -13.27
C ARG A 14 2.98 19.11 -13.22
N GLU A 15 4.05 19.44 -12.53
CA GLU A 15 5.26 18.59 -12.43
C GLU A 15 5.23 17.76 -11.15
N SER A 16 5.72 16.52 -11.21
CA SER A 16 5.79 15.61 -10.06
C SER A 16 6.56 16.19 -8.87
N GLU A 17 7.48 17.11 -9.12
CA GLU A 17 8.27 17.88 -8.15
C GLU A 17 7.38 18.64 -7.15
N LEU A 18 6.18 19.05 -7.54
CA LEU A 18 5.23 19.64 -6.59
C LEU A 18 4.88 18.64 -5.48
N CYS A 19 4.64 17.38 -5.84
CA CYS A 19 4.32 16.31 -4.91
C CYS A 19 5.53 15.93 -4.04
N ALA A 20 6.75 16.05 -4.57
CA ALA A 20 8.00 15.74 -3.86
C ALA A 20 8.15 16.48 -2.53
N THR A 21 7.56 17.67 -2.41
CA THR A 21 7.61 18.52 -1.21
C THR A 21 7.05 17.86 0.05
N CYS A 22 6.10 16.93 -0.09
CA CYS A 22 5.51 16.18 1.00
C CYS A 22 5.67 14.66 0.83
N HIS A 23 5.86 14.18 -0.39
CA HIS A 23 6.04 12.75 -0.72
C HIS A 23 7.51 12.31 -0.78
N THR A 24 8.37 13.04 -0.06
CA THR A 24 9.77 12.70 0.23
C THR A 24 10.07 12.99 1.71
N VAL A 25 9.59 12.12 2.59
CA VAL A 25 9.78 12.20 4.04
C VAL A 25 11.02 11.43 4.43
N ILE A 26 12.06 12.16 4.82
CA ILE A 26 13.31 11.62 5.35
C ILE A 26 13.46 12.16 6.78
N THR A 27 13.60 11.26 7.74
CA THR A 27 13.68 11.59 9.17
C THR A 27 14.99 11.09 9.77
N ARG A 28 15.17 11.33 11.07
CA ARG A 28 16.15 10.62 11.92
C ARG A 28 15.42 10.17 13.17
N ALA A 29 15.87 9.06 13.76
CA ALA A 29 15.39 8.66 15.07
C ALA A 29 15.65 9.79 16.08
N LEU A 30 14.78 9.94 17.07
CA LEU A 30 14.92 10.88 18.17
C LEU A 30 15.27 10.12 19.45
N ASP A 31 16.17 10.70 20.25
CA ASP A 31 16.40 10.25 21.63
C ASP A 31 15.26 10.71 22.57
N ASP A 32 15.35 10.33 23.85
CA ASP A 32 14.33 10.68 24.85
C ASP A 32 14.26 12.19 25.14
N ALA A 33 15.28 12.97 24.75
CA ALA A 33 15.27 14.44 24.84
C ALA A 33 14.70 15.10 23.57
N GLY A 34 14.32 14.31 22.55
CA GLY A 34 13.83 14.78 21.26
C GLY A 34 14.93 15.22 20.29
N GLY A 35 16.20 14.92 20.60
CA GLY A 35 17.34 15.22 19.75
C GLY A 35 17.51 14.16 18.65
N PRO A 36 17.84 14.55 17.40
CA PRO A 36 18.04 13.59 16.32
C PRO A 36 19.33 12.76 16.52
N VAL A 37 19.22 11.45 16.35
CA VAL A 37 20.29 10.47 16.51
C VAL A 37 20.31 9.49 15.35
N GLY A 38 21.50 8.92 15.07
CA GLY A 38 21.65 7.92 14.01
C GLY A 38 21.61 8.47 12.58
N PRO A 39 21.49 7.56 11.58
CA PRO A 39 21.46 7.93 10.16
C PRO A 39 20.12 8.55 9.75
N GLU A 40 20.08 9.10 8.54
CA GLU A 40 18.81 9.43 7.88
C GLU A 40 18.01 8.16 7.56
N PHE A 41 16.70 8.24 7.77
CA PHE A 41 15.75 7.17 7.52
C PHE A 41 14.74 7.63 6.44
N PRO A 42 14.68 6.95 5.27
CA PRO A 42 13.69 7.23 4.23
C PRO A 42 12.31 6.69 4.62
N GLU A 43 11.64 7.38 5.54
CA GLU A 43 10.35 6.98 6.11
C GLU A 43 9.25 6.82 5.04
N GLN A 44 9.10 7.80 4.15
CA GLN A 44 8.12 7.74 3.07
C GLN A 44 8.69 8.43 1.83
N VAL A 45 9.12 7.66 0.84
CA VAL A 45 9.79 8.21 -0.36
C VAL A 45 9.09 7.88 -1.69
N PRO A 46 7.73 7.92 -1.81
CA PRO A 46 7.05 7.62 -3.07
C PRO A 46 7.54 8.41 -4.27
N TYR A 47 7.94 9.68 -4.08
CA TYR A 47 8.50 10.47 -5.19
C TYR A 47 9.86 9.92 -5.66
N LEU A 48 10.72 9.46 -4.75
CA LEU A 48 12.02 8.86 -5.13
C LEU A 48 11.83 7.48 -5.76
N GLU A 49 10.85 6.70 -5.28
CA GLU A 49 10.43 5.45 -5.90
C GLU A 49 9.94 5.71 -7.34
N TRP A 50 9.10 6.73 -7.55
CA TRP A 50 8.67 7.16 -8.89
C TRP A 50 9.81 7.63 -9.78
N ARG A 51 10.74 8.42 -9.23
CA ARG A 51 11.89 8.90 -9.98
C ARG A 51 12.80 7.75 -10.43
N ASN A 52 12.86 6.66 -9.66
CA ASN A 52 13.52 5.42 -10.02
C ASN A 52 12.53 4.41 -10.65
N SER A 53 11.78 4.83 -11.66
CA SER A 53 10.86 3.97 -12.40
C SER A 53 10.77 4.39 -13.87
N ASP A 54 10.23 3.51 -14.72
CA ASP A 54 9.98 3.83 -16.14
C ASP A 54 8.96 4.96 -16.33
N TYR A 55 8.19 5.32 -15.29
CA TYR A 55 7.22 6.42 -15.34
C TYR A 55 7.90 7.80 -15.35
N ALA A 56 9.15 7.91 -14.88
CA ALA A 56 9.91 9.14 -14.88
C ALA A 56 10.86 9.29 -16.09
N LEU A 57 11.02 8.24 -16.92
CA LEU A 57 12.12 8.13 -17.91
C LEU A 57 11.74 8.53 -19.35
N GLY A 58 10.63 9.24 -19.59
CA GLY A 58 10.32 9.76 -20.93
C GLY A 58 9.91 8.69 -21.97
N GLY A 59 9.41 7.54 -21.52
CA GLY A 59 9.08 6.37 -22.35
C GLY A 59 7.57 6.12 -22.53
N ALA A 60 7.20 4.94 -23.03
CA ALA A 60 5.80 4.57 -23.27
C ALA A 60 4.93 4.51 -22.00
N ARG A 61 5.55 4.43 -20.82
CA ARG A 61 4.90 4.45 -19.51
C ARG A 61 5.07 5.79 -18.79
N GLU A 62 5.66 6.81 -19.43
CA GLU A 62 5.84 8.12 -18.80
C GLU A 62 4.50 8.66 -18.29
N ALA A 63 4.47 9.00 -16.99
CA ALA A 63 3.35 9.68 -16.37
C ALA A 63 3.84 10.41 -15.12
N SER A 64 3.37 11.65 -14.95
CA SER A 64 3.54 12.42 -13.73
C SER A 64 2.64 11.90 -12.60
N CYS A 65 2.91 12.33 -11.37
CA CYS A 65 2.01 12.07 -10.25
C CYS A 65 0.58 12.58 -10.55
N GLN A 66 0.46 13.72 -11.22
CA GLN A 66 -0.79 14.36 -11.57
C GLN A 66 -1.59 13.58 -12.62
N ASP A 67 -0.92 12.92 -13.56
CA ASP A 67 -1.60 12.14 -14.61
C ASP A 67 -2.46 11.01 -14.02
N CYS A 68 -2.03 10.43 -12.91
CA CYS A 68 -2.81 9.41 -12.18
C CYS A 68 -3.68 9.99 -11.06
N HIS A 69 -3.16 10.93 -10.25
CA HIS A 69 -3.84 11.38 -9.01
C HIS A 69 -4.70 12.64 -9.16
N VAL A 70 -4.61 13.33 -10.30
CA VAL A 70 -5.35 14.58 -10.60
C VAL A 70 -6.08 14.42 -11.93
N PRO A 71 -7.13 13.57 -12.00
CA PRO A 71 -7.78 13.22 -13.24
C PRO A 71 -8.36 14.44 -13.94
N THR A 72 -8.16 14.50 -15.25
CA THR A 72 -8.61 15.58 -16.13
C THR A 72 -9.83 15.19 -16.97
N THR A 73 -10.29 13.95 -16.84
CA THR A 73 -11.49 13.40 -17.48
C THR A 73 -12.49 12.91 -16.45
N ASP A 74 -13.77 12.93 -16.80
CA ASP A 74 -14.85 12.36 -15.99
C ASP A 74 -15.00 10.84 -16.20
N ALA A 75 -16.05 10.26 -15.59
CA ALA A 75 -16.32 8.83 -15.66
C ALA A 75 -16.67 8.34 -17.08
N ASP A 76 -17.13 9.22 -17.96
CA ASP A 76 -17.43 8.93 -19.37
C ASP A 76 -16.21 9.16 -20.28
N GLY A 77 -15.07 9.55 -19.69
CA GLY A 77 -13.83 9.87 -20.40
C GLY A 77 -13.82 11.25 -21.05
N ALA A 78 -14.84 12.09 -20.79
CA ALA A 78 -14.89 13.44 -21.35
C ALA A 78 -13.99 14.39 -20.55
N PRO A 79 -13.28 15.34 -21.21
CA PRO A 79 -12.47 16.34 -20.51
C PRO A 79 -13.31 17.15 -19.52
N ILE A 80 -12.86 17.22 -18.27
CA ILE A 80 -13.50 18.01 -17.23
C ILE A 80 -13.40 19.49 -17.61
N ALA A 81 -14.56 20.12 -17.79
CA ALA A 81 -14.67 21.52 -18.15
C ALA A 81 -15.40 22.29 -17.04
N THR A 82 -14.79 23.34 -16.50
CA THR A 82 -15.42 24.15 -15.45
C THR A 82 -15.09 25.64 -15.56
N GLN A 83 -16.02 26.49 -15.14
CA GLN A 83 -15.78 27.92 -14.98
C GLN A 83 -15.06 28.16 -13.65
N LEU A 84 -13.75 28.37 -13.70
CA LEU A 84 -12.89 28.49 -12.51
C LEU A 84 -13.16 29.75 -11.66
N SER A 85 -13.84 30.74 -12.22
CA SER A 85 -14.20 31.97 -11.50
C SER A 85 -15.45 32.58 -12.12
N THR A 86 -16.32 33.12 -11.27
CA THR A 86 -17.48 33.92 -11.70
C THR A 86 -17.11 35.35 -12.11
N ARG A 87 -15.82 35.73 -11.98
CA ARG A 87 -15.29 37.04 -12.36
C ARG A 87 -13.94 36.94 -13.11
N PRO A 88 -13.72 37.79 -14.15
CA PRO A 88 -14.73 38.65 -14.79
C PRO A 88 -15.85 37.82 -15.42
N ARG A 89 -17.05 38.39 -15.59
CA ARG A 89 -18.20 37.65 -16.15
C ARG A 89 -17.95 37.10 -17.57
N SER A 90 -16.97 37.66 -18.27
CA SER A 90 -16.51 37.22 -19.58
C SER A 90 -15.58 36.00 -19.53
N LEU A 91 -15.19 35.52 -18.33
CA LEU A 91 -14.32 34.37 -18.21
C LEU A 91 -15.08 33.10 -18.61
N GLY A 92 -14.65 32.49 -19.71
CA GLY A 92 -15.20 31.23 -20.19
C GLY A 92 -14.78 30.02 -19.35
N THR A 93 -15.34 28.87 -19.71
CA THR A 93 -14.97 27.56 -19.17
C THR A 93 -13.51 27.24 -19.52
N ARG A 94 -12.76 26.68 -18.56
CA ARG A 94 -11.45 26.07 -18.81
C ARG A 94 -11.61 24.57 -18.97
N SER A 95 -10.91 23.99 -19.93
CA SER A 95 -10.83 22.54 -20.14
C SER A 95 -9.46 22.16 -20.74
N PRO A 96 -8.87 21.02 -20.35
CA PRO A 96 -9.27 20.22 -19.19
C PRO A 96 -8.90 20.89 -17.86
N VAL A 97 -9.60 20.51 -16.79
CA VAL A 97 -9.27 20.90 -15.42
C VAL A 97 -9.01 19.65 -14.58
N GLY A 98 -7.88 19.62 -13.88
CA GLY A 98 -7.54 18.56 -12.95
C GLY A 98 -8.42 18.57 -11.71
N ARG A 99 -9.11 17.46 -11.44
CA ARG A 99 -9.96 17.30 -10.26
C ARG A 99 -9.10 16.97 -9.04
N HIS A 100 -9.27 17.74 -7.97
CA HIS A 100 -8.49 17.62 -6.74
C HIS A 100 -9.05 16.52 -5.82
N VAL A 101 -9.05 15.28 -6.29
CA VAL A 101 -9.53 14.11 -5.51
C VAL A 101 -8.42 13.38 -4.75
N PHE A 102 -7.17 13.42 -5.26
CA PHE A 102 -5.96 12.85 -4.63
C PHE A 102 -6.18 11.47 -4.01
N ARG A 103 -6.78 10.56 -4.79
CA ARG A 103 -7.15 9.23 -4.32
C ARG A 103 -5.89 8.39 -4.08
N GLY A 104 -5.88 7.68 -2.97
CA GLY A 104 -4.91 6.62 -2.67
C GLY A 104 -5.62 5.40 -2.09
N ALA A 105 -4.86 4.46 -1.54
CA ALA A 105 -5.39 3.19 -1.04
C ALA A 105 -6.10 3.26 0.34
N ASN A 106 -6.21 4.43 0.97
CA ASN A 106 -6.70 4.56 2.35
C ASN A 106 -8.24 4.64 2.47
N ALA A 107 -8.92 3.63 1.93
CA ALA A 107 -10.37 3.51 2.08
C ALA A 107 -10.78 3.27 3.54
N TYR A 108 -9.96 2.54 4.31
CA TYR A 108 -10.29 2.18 5.69
C TYR A 108 -10.42 3.39 6.61
N VAL A 109 -9.40 4.27 6.67
CA VAL A 109 -9.44 5.43 7.57
C VAL A 109 -10.56 6.40 7.18
N LEU A 110 -10.82 6.59 5.88
CA LEU A 110 -11.98 7.38 5.44
C LEU A 110 -13.29 6.83 6.00
N SER A 111 -13.46 5.51 5.95
CA SER A 111 -14.64 4.83 6.51
C SER A 111 -14.67 4.93 8.04
N LEU A 112 -13.52 4.95 8.71
CA LEU A 112 -13.42 5.11 10.15
C LEU A 112 -13.84 6.53 10.58
N LEU A 113 -13.39 7.55 9.85
CA LEU A 113 -13.75 8.95 10.07
C LEU A 113 -15.24 9.20 9.78
N ALA A 114 -15.83 8.51 8.79
CA ALA A 114 -17.26 8.60 8.50
C ALA A 114 -18.14 8.18 9.69
N ARG A 115 -17.66 7.23 10.50
CA ARG A 115 -18.35 6.72 11.69
C ARG A 115 -18.14 7.59 12.93
N ASP A 116 -17.25 8.58 12.87
CA ASP A 116 -16.86 9.42 14.00
C ASP A 116 -16.46 10.84 13.58
N THR A 117 -17.34 11.50 12.81
CA THR A 117 -17.08 12.84 12.26
C THR A 117 -16.88 13.89 13.35
N ALA A 118 -17.54 13.72 14.51
CA ALA A 118 -17.41 14.61 15.66
C ALA A 118 -15.98 14.61 16.24
N TRP A 119 -15.38 13.43 16.42
CA TRP A 119 -13.99 13.35 16.88
C TRP A 119 -13.00 13.82 15.82
N ALA A 120 -13.28 13.52 14.54
CA ALA A 120 -12.48 14.01 13.42
C ALA A 120 -12.49 15.54 13.25
N GLY A 121 -13.39 16.25 13.96
CA GLY A 121 -13.50 17.70 13.90
C GLY A 121 -13.92 18.21 12.52
N THR A 122 -14.70 17.42 11.78
CA THR A 122 -15.07 17.73 10.39
C THR A 122 -16.57 17.94 10.23
N ASP A 123 -16.94 18.99 9.49
CA ASP A 123 -18.32 19.22 9.03
C ASP A 123 -18.63 18.43 7.75
N VAL A 124 -17.68 17.64 7.23
CA VAL A 124 -17.90 16.79 6.06
C VAL A 124 -18.94 15.71 6.41
N PRO A 125 -20.03 15.59 5.64
CA PRO A 125 -21.02 14.55 5.87
C PRO A 125 -20.42 13.14 5.79
N ALA A 126 -20.85 12.25 6.68
CA ALA A 126 -20.39 10.85 6.69
C ALA A 126 -20.52 10.17 5.31
N ALA A 127 -21.65 10.39 4.62
CA ALA A 127 -21.89 9.86 3.27
C ALA A 127 -20.84 10.31 2.24
N THR A 128 -20.25 11.50 2.40
CA THR A 128 -19.16 11.98 1.53
C THR A 128 -17.86 11.24 1.80
N LEU A 129 -17.57 10.94 3.07
CA LEU A 129 -16.40 10.13 3.45
C LEU A 129 -16.56 8.67 3.03
N ASP A 130 -17.77 8.10 3.15
CA ASP A 130 -18.08 6.76 2.66
C ASP A 130 -17.96 6.65 1.14
N ALA A 131 -18.45 7.65 0.40
CA ALA A 131 -18.26 7.71 -1.06
C ALA A 131 -16.76 7.78 -1.43
N ALA A 132 -15.99 8.63 -0.75
CA ALA A 132 -14.55 8.72 -0.95
C ALA A 132 -13.83 7.40 -0.60
N SER A 133 -14.28 6.71 0.45
CA SER A 133 -13.77 5.38 0.83
C SER A 133 -14.00 4.36 -0.27
N ALA A 134 -15.22 4.29 -0.81
CA ALA A 134 -15.56 3.38 -1.91
C ALA A 134 -14.74 3.68 -3.18
N GLU A 135 -14.56 4.96 -3.52
CA GLU A 135 -13.71 5.37 -4.65
C GLU A 135 -12.24 5.01 -4.42
N SER A 136 -11.72 5.17 -3.20
CA SER A 136 -10.36 4.71 -2.84
C SER A 136 -10.19 3.21 -2.97
N ALA A 137 -11.20 2.41 -2.58
CA ALA A 137 -11.19 0.97 -2.77
C ALA A 137 -11.23 0.58 -4.25
N ALA A 138 -11.99 1.31 -5.08
CA ALA A 138 -12.00 1.10 -6.52
C ALA A 138 -10.64 1.43 -7.17
N ASN A 139 -10.02 2.54 -6.78
CA ASN A 139 -8.67 2.92 -7.22
C ASN A 139 -7.61 1.88 -6.81
N LEU A 140 -7.72 1.31 -5.61
CA LEU A 140 -6.79 0.27 -5.16
C LEU A 140 -6.80 -0.98 -6.07
N ARG A 141 -7.96 -1.37 -6.62
CA ARG A 141 -8.07 -2.52 -7.54
C ARG A 141 -7.35 -2.33 -8.87
N THR A 142 -6.95 -1.11 -9.22
CA THR A 142 -6.16 -0.85 -10.44
C THR A 142 -4.66 -0.85 -10.17
N ALA A 143 -4.23 -0.92 -8.90
CA ALA A 143 -2.83 -0.73 -8.52
C ALA A 143 -1.96 -1.96 -8.74
N ALA A 144 -2.55 -3.16 -8.71
CA ALA A 144 -1.83 -4.40 -8.93
C ALA A 144 -2.75 -5.48 -9.52
N SER A 145 -2.16 -6.48 -10.18
CA SER A 145 -2.85 -7.68 -10.63
C SER A 145 -2.17 -8.93 -10.09
N VAL A 146 -2.94 -10.02 -9.98
CA VAL A 146 -2.42 -11.34 -9.61
C VAL A 146 -2.70 -12.33 -10.72
N THR A 147 -1.74 -13.19 -11.03
CA THR A 147 -1.87 -14.27 -12.01
C THR A 147 -1.31 -15.57 -11.47
N LEU A 148 -1.89 -16.69 -11.90
CA LEU A 148 -1.38 -18.03 -11.63
C LEU A 148 -0.50 -18.46 -12.81
N ALA A 149 0.79 -18.16 -12.71
CA ALA A 149 1.77 -18.42 -13.76
C ALA A 149 1.88 -19.92 -14.06
N ARG A 150 1.85 -20.73 -12.99
CA ARG A 150 1.94 -22.19 -13.05
C ARG A 150 1.07 -22.83 -11.98
N VAL A 151 0.41 -23.92 -12.34
CA VAL A 151 -0.33 -24.81 -11.43
C VAL A 151 -0.12 -26.23 -11.93
N GLU A 152 0.65 -27.03 -11.22
CA GLU A 152 0.95 -28.40 -11.62
C GLU A 152 1.30 -29.29 -10.44
N GLU A 153 1.16 -30.60 -10.63
CA GLU A 153 1.62 -31.61 -9.68
C GLU A 153 3.12 -31.86 -9.88
N ASP A 154 3.91 -31.73 -8.82
CA ASP A 154 5.32 -32.09 -8.76
C ASP A 154 5.57 -32.97 -7.53
N GLY A 155 5.79 -34.27 -7.76
CA GLY A 155 5.99 -35.25 -6.70
C GLY A 155 4.75 -35.42 -5.81
N ASP A 156 4.87 -35.02 -4.55
CA ASP A 156 3.80 -35.07 -3.54
C ASP A 156 3.12 -33.71 -3.31
N SER A 157 3.43 -32.71 -4.14
CA SER A 157 2.98 -31.33 -3.98
C SER A 157 2.28 -30.80 -5.24
N LEU A 158 1.20 -30.04 -5.06
CA LEU A 158 0.68 -29.10 -6.05
C LEU A 158 1.53 -27.82 -5.96
N VAL A 159 2.30 -27.53 -7.01
CA VAL A 159 3.10 -26.32 -7.14
C VAL A 159 2.26 -25.24 -7.80
N VAL A 160 2.13 -24.10 -7.11
CA VAL A 160 1.38 -22.94 -7.58
C VAL A 160 2.30 -21.72 -7.56
N GLU A 161 2.66 -21.22 -8.74
CA GLU A 161 3.45 -19.99 -8.89
C GLU A 161 2.49 -18.80 -9.04
N VAL A 162 2.50 -17.91 -8.05
CA VAL A 162 1.61 -16.76 -7.95
C VAL A 162 2.40 -15.50 -8.26
N ARG A 163 2.14 -14.90 -9.42
CA ARG A 163 2.78 -13.65 -9.82
C ARG A 163 1.91 -12.46 -9.47
N VAL A 164 2.50 -11.44 -8.83
CA VAL A 164 1.89 -10.14 -8.59
C VAL A 164 2.61 -9.07 -9.40
N ASP A 165 1.86 -8.34 -10.23
CA ASP A 165 2.38 -7.22 -11.02
C ASP A 165 1.95 -5.89 -10.40
N ASN A 166 2.91 -4.99 -10.21
CA ASN A 166 2.70 -3.62 -9.74
C ASN A 166 2.46 -2.68 -10.94
N HIS A 167 1.28 -2.05 -10.96
CA HIS A 167 0.87 -1.09 -12.00
C HIS A 167 1.10 0.37 -11.60
N THR A 168 1.71 0.61 -10.44
CA THR A 168 2.01 1.96 -9.95
C THR A 168 3.42 2.37 -10.34
N GLY A 169 3.65 3.69 -10.43
CA GLY A 169 4.98 4.25 -10.67
C GLY A 169 5.90 4.21 -9.46
N HIS A 170 5.41 3.80 -8.29
CA HIS A 170 6.16 3.70 -7.05
C HIS A 170 6.03 2.28 -6.48
N ARG A 171 6.45 2.02 -5.24
CA ARG A 171 6.26 0.70 -4.65
C ARG A 171 4.78 0.34 -4.48
N PHE A 172 4.47 -0.95 -4.47
CA PHE A 172 3.17 -1.46 -4.07
C PHE A 172 3.27 -2.31 -2.79
N PRO A 173 2.68 -1.87 -1.67
CA PRO A 173 2.15 -0.53 -1.41
C PRO A 173 3.25 0.52 -1.11
N THR A 174 3.06 1.80 -1.47
CA THR A 174 3.99 2.90 -1.10
C THR A 174 3.48 3.71 0.11
N GLY A 175 4.31 4.64 0.60
CA GLY A 175 3.96 5.65 1.60
C GLY A 175 4.15 5.14 3.03
N TYR A 176 3.23 5.53 3.92
CA TYR A 176 3.29 5.24 5.35
C TYR A 176 3.60 3.75 5.65
N PRO A 177 4.64 3.44 6.44
CA PRO A 177 5.19 2.08 6.62
C PRO A 177 4.37 1.20 7.58
N THR A 178 3.04 1.27 7.49
CA THR A 178 2.11 0.27 8.06
C THR A 178 1.29 -0.42 6.99
N ARG A 179 1.28 0.11 5.76
CA ARG A 179 0.52 -0.47 4.67
C ARG A 179 1.14 -1.80 4.30
N ARG A 180 0.31 -2.83 4.19
CA ARG A 180 0.73 -4.16 3.73
C ARG A 180 -0.19 -4.70 2.65
N ALA A 181 0.36 -5.52 1.79
CA ALA A 181 -0.39 -6.44 0.94
C ALA A 181 0.05 -7.87 1.23
N TRP A 182 -0.82 -8.85 1.01
CA TRP A 182 -0.45 -10.26 1.15
C TRP A 182 -1.30 -11.15 0.27
N LEU A 183 -0.82 -12.38 0.06
CA LEU A 183 -1.58 -13.40 -0.64
C LEU A 183 -2.39 -14.24 0.34
N ARG A 184 -3.68 -14.39 0.06
CA ARG A 184 -4.47 -15.50 0.56
C ARG A 184 -4.56 -16.55 -0.54
N VAL A 185 -3.97 -17.71 -0.31
CA VAL A 185 -3.93 -18.81 -1.29
C VAL A 185 -4.70 -19.99 -0.74
N ALA A 186 -5.78 -20.36 -1.41
CA ALA A 186 -6.64 -21.48 -1.05
C ALA A 186 -6.55 -22.59 -2.11
N ALA A 187 -6.22 -23.80 -1.67
CA ALA A 187 -6.32 -25.01 -2.47
C ALA A 187 -7.73 -25.59 -2.31
N LEU A 188 -8.38 -25.89 -3.43
CA LEU A 188 -9.78 -26.32 -3.46
C LEU A 188 -9.91 -27.76 -3.94
N ASP A 189 -10.75 -28.55 -3.26
CA ASP A 189 -11.11 -29.89 -3.75
C ASP A 189 -12.07 -29.86 -4.95
N ALA A 190 -12.45 -31.03 -5.43
CA ALA A 190 -13.39 -31.18 -6.54
C ALA A 190 -14.80 -30.64 -6.24
N ALA A 191 -15.20 -30.59 -4.95
CA ALA A 191 -16.47 -30.00 -4.52
C ALA A 191 -16.38 -28.47 -4.32
N GLY A 192 -15.17 -27.90 -4.36
CA GLY A 192 -14.91 -26.48 -4.12
C GLY A 192 -14.70 -26.12 -2.66
N ALA A 193 -14.48 -27.10 -1.77
CA ALA A 193 -14.12 -26.84 -0.38
C ALA A 193 -12.63 -26.49 -0.27
N GLU A 194 -12.30 -25.55 0.61
CA GLU A 194 -10.92 -25.20 0.92
C GLU A 194 -10.29 -26.30 1.77
N VAL A 195 -9.27 -26.97 1.23
CA VAL A 195 -8.56 -28.08 1.90
C VAL A 195 -7.18 -27.68 2.44
N TRP A 196 -6.68 -26.51 2.02
CA TRP A 196 -5.45 -25.90 2.47
C TRP A 196 -5.54 -24.40 2.23
N VAL A 197 -5.19 -23.54 3.19
CA VAL A 197 -5.17 -22.09 3.01
C VAL A 197 -4.03 -21.42 3.78
N SER A 198 -3.19 -20.69 3.05
CA SER A 198 -2.27 -19.70 3.61
C SER A 198 -2.88 -18.29 3.54
N GLY A 199 -2.53 -17.43 4.50
CA GLY A 199 -2.94 -16.03 4.51
C GLY A 199 -4.36 -15.79 5.03
N ARG A 200 -4.87 -16.68 5.89
CA ARG A 200 -6.16 -16.49 6.57
C ARG A 200 -6.13 -15.22 7.42
N TYR A 201 -7.29 -14.63 7.63
CA TYR A 201 -7.45 -13.51 8.54
C TYR A 201 -8.75 -13.64 9.36
N ASP A 202 -8.76 -13.08 10.56
CA ASP A 202 -9.90 -13.10 11.47
C ASP A 202 -10.87 -11.92 11.24
N ASP A 203 -11.94 -11.85 12.03
CA ASP A 203 -12.92 -10.76 12.00
C ASP A 203 -12.37 -9.41 12.53
N ARG A 204 -11.11 -9.40 12.97
CA ARG A 204 -10.35 -8.20 13.34
C ARG A 204 -9.36 -7.76 12.27
N GLY A 205 -9.26 -8.50 11.16
CA GLY A 205 -8.33 -8.22 10.06
C GLY A 205 -6.88 -8.62 10.40
N ALA A 206 -6.67 -9.43 11.43
CA ALA A 206 -5.36 -9.97 11.74
C ALA A 206 -5.09 -11.24 10.95
N ILE A 207 -3.82 -11.47 10.57
CA ILE A 207 -3.41 -12.71 9.91
C ILE A 207 -3.31 -13.83 10.95
N VAL A 208 -3.94 -14.96 10.66
CA VAL A 208 -4.05 -16.11 11.57
C VAL A 208 -3.72 -17.43 10.88
N ASP A 209 -3.34 -18.43 11.66
CA ASP A 209 -3.19 -19.80 11.19
C ASP A 209 -4.55 -20.55 11.09
N ALA A 210 -4.51 -21.84 10.74
CA ALA A 210 -5.70 -22.69 10.65
C ALA A 210 -6.43 -22.89 11.99
N SER A 211 -5.75 -22.71 13.13
CA SER A 211 -6.34 -22.79 14.47
C SER A 211 -6.93 -21.45 14.95
N GLY A 212 -6.64 -20.36 14.24
CA GLY A 212 -7.00 -18.99 14.62
C GLY A 212 -5.95 -18.29 15.49
N ALA A 213 -4.75 -18.85 15.64
CA ALA A 213 -3.67 -18.18 16.36
C ALA A 213 -3.04 -17.07 15.51
N ARG A 214 -2.64 -15.98 16.15
CA ARG A 214 -2.10 -14.77 15.50
C ARG A 214 -0.69 -15.01 14.94
N LEU A 215 -0.50 -14.69 13.65
CA LEU A 215 0.79 -14.74 12.97
C LEU A 215 1.46 -13.35 12.85
N ASP A 216 0.71 -12.27 13.03
CA ASP A 216 1.14 -10.89 12.76
C ASP A 216 1.12 -9.97 14.00
N GLY A 217 1.34 -10.54 15.19
CA GLY A 217 1.37 -9.75 16.41
C GLY A 217 2.51 -8.71 16.43
N PRO A 218 2.50 -7.81 17.44
CA PRO A 218 3.42 -6.67 17.50
C PRO A 218 4.89 -7.05 17.64
N ALA A 219 5.20 -8.28 18.08
CA ALA A 219 6.56 -8.80 18.23
C ALA A 219 6.98 -9.76 17.10
N GLN A 220 6.06 -10.14 16.21
CA GLN A 220 6.29 -11.10 15.14
C GLN A 220 6.81 -10.37 13.90
N THR A 221 7.94 -10.82 13.38
CA THR A 221 8.44 -10.43 12.06
C THR A 221 7.85 -11.34 11.00
N LEU A 222 7.35 -10.73 9.93
CA LEU A 222 6.91 -11.43 8.72
C LEU A 222 8.01 -11.26 7.67
N PRO A 223 8.92 -12.23 7.49
CA PRO A 223 9.97 -12.12 6.49
C PRO A 223 9.37 -12.25 5.08
N HIS A 224 10.11 -11.75 4.10
CA HIS A 224 9.85 -12.05 2.70
C HIS A 224 9.97 -13.57 2.44
N ARG A 225 9.10 -14.08 1.57
CA ARG A 225 8.93 -15.49 1.24
C ARG A 225 8.83 -15.64 -0.28
N ASP A 226 9.89 -16.17 -0.87
CA ASP A 226 9.87 -16.73 -2.23
C ASP A 226 9.02 -18.03 -2.24
N VAL A 227 9.28 -18.92 -1.27
CA VAL A 227 8.60 -20.22 -1.18
C VAL A 227 7.74 -20.34 0.08
N VAL A 228 6.51 -20.82 -0.09
CA VAL A 228 5.53 -21.12 0.97
C VAL A 228 5.19 -22.61 0.95
N THR A 229 5.35 -23.29 2.09
CA THR A 229 5.19 -24.75 2.21
C THR A 229 4.17 -25.18 3.26
N SER A 230 3.66 -24.25 4.08
CA SER A 230 2.66 -24.55 5.11
C SER A 230 1.63 -23.42 5.26
N GLU A 231 0.48 -23.72 5.88
CA GLU A 231 -0.61 -22.75 6.10
C GLU A 231 -0.21 -21.60 7.05
N ASP A 232 0.81 -21.80 7.87
CA ASP A 232 1.31 -20.83 8.86
C ASP A 232 2.32 -19.83 8.24
N GLU A 233 2.73 -20.07 7.01
CA GLU A 233 3.62 -19.20 6.24
C GLU A 233 2.80 -18.34 5.29
N VAL A 234 3.02 -17.02 5.32
CA VAL A 234 2.27 -16.06 4.51
C VAL A 234 3.25 -15.10 3.86
N GLN A 235 3.17 -14.93 2.55
CA GLN A 235 3.94 -13.88 1.87
C GLN A 235 3.21 -12.54 2.02
N VAL A 236 3.90 -11.59 2.66
CA VAL A 236 3.38 -10.27 3.00
C VAL A 236 4.37 -9.21 2.51
N TRP A 237 3.93 -8.35 1.59
CA TRP A 237 4.68 -7.20 1.12
C TRP A 237 4.43 -6.00 2.01
N HIS A 238 5.45 -5.60 2.76
CA HIS A 238 5.35 -4.57 3.80
C HIS A 238 6.70 -3.98 4.17
N ALA A 239 6.68 -3.05 5.13
CA ALA A 239 7.88 -2.49 5.72
C ALA A 239 7.85 -2.67 7.24
N GLU A 240 8.94 -3.17 7.80
CA GLU A 240 9.14 -3.25 9.24
C GLU A 240 10.30 -2.35 9.65
N MET A 241 10.06 -1.54 10.68
CA MET A 241 11.07 -0.62 11.19
C MET A 241 11.70 -1.16 12.47
N VAL A 242 12.99 -0.89 12.61
CA VAL A 242 13.73 -1.11 13.86
C VAL A 242 14.38 0.19 14.33
N ASP A 243 14.56 0.29 15.64
CA ASP A 243 15.27 1.39 16.27
C ASP A 243 16.81 1.23 16.17
N LEU A 244 17.55 2.14 16.81
CA LEU A 244 19.02 2.11 16.83
C LEU A 244 19.59 0.88 17.56
N ALA A 245 18.85 0.27 18.49
CA ALA A 245 19.24 -0.96 19.16
C ALA A 245 18.89 -2.22 18.33
N GLY A 246 18.16 -2.06 17.22
CA GLY A 246 17.68 -3.15 16.39
C GLY A 246 16.39 -3.78 16.91
N ALA A 247 15.74 -3.20 17.92
CA ALA A 247 14.42 -3.64 18.36
C ALA A 247 13.35 -3.12 17.40
N ARG A 248 12.34 -3.94 17.11
CA ARG A 248 11.19 -3.55 16.28
C ARG A 248 10.49 -2.35 16.92
N THR A 249 10.13 -1.36 16.10
CA THR A 249 9.39 -0.19 16.54
C THR A 249 8.24 0.12 15.61
N HIS A 250 7.10 0.50 16.19
CA HIS A 250 5.94 1.04 15.47
C HIS A 250 5.88 2.57 15.55
N VAL A 251 6.83 3.19 16.27
CA VAL A 251 6.97 4.63 16.42
C VAL A 251 7.93 5.16 15.37
N LEU A 252 7.41 5.93 14.42
CA LEU A 252 8.19 6.51 13.31
C LEU A 252 9.41 7.31 13.79
N LEU A 253 9.24 8.13 14.83
CA LEU A 253 10.32 8.94 15.39
C LEU A 253 11.40 8.11 16.11
N ARG A 254 11.21 6.81 16.29
CA ARG A 254 12.25 5.89 16.80
C ARG A 254 12.90 5.07 15.69
N ALA A 255 12.35 5.08 14.48
CA ALA A 255 12.84 4.26 13.37
C ALA A 255 14.22 4.73 12.90
N ALA A 256 15.15 3.79 12.81
CA ALA A 256 16.51 4.04 12.34
C ALA A 256 16.78 3.41 10.96
N ARG A 257 16.14 2.28 10.67
CA ARG A 257 16.19 1.59 9.37
C ARG A 257 15.00 0.63 9.22
N TYR A 258 14.80 0.16 8.00
CA TYR A 258 13.97 -1.02 7.76
C TYR A 258 14.74 -2.31 8.09
N SER A 259 14.09 -3.23 8.80
CA SER A 259 14.53 -4.64 8.89
C SER A 259 13.96 -5.49 7.75
N VAL A 260 12.80 -5.10 7.23
CA VAL A 260 12.16 -5.63 6.02
C VAL A 260 11.58 -4.45 5.25
N ASP A 261 11.77 -4.41 3.94
CA ASP A 261 11.05 -3.55 3.01
C ASP A 261 11.00 -4.26 1.65
N ASP A 262 10.13 -5.26 1.58
CA ASP A 262 9.92 -6.10 0.40
C ASP A 262 8.75 -5.59 -0.46
N ARG A 263 8.23 -4.38 -0.21
CA ARG A 263 7.14 -3.80 -1.01
C ARG A 263 7.54 -3.77 -2.49
N ILE A 264 6.70 -4.37 -3.34
CA ILE A 264 6.99 -4.66 -4.75
C ILE A 264 7.46 -3.39 -5.45
N LEU A 265 8.63 -3.45 -6.09
CA LEU A 265 9.26 -2.31 -6.76
C LEU A 265 8.43 -1.83 -7.96
N PRO A 266 8.53 -0.55 -8.36
CA PRO A 266 7.94 -0.10 -9.61
C PRO A 266 8.69 -0.70 -10.82
N SER A 267 7.98 -0.82 -11.95
CA SER A 267 8.60 -1.13 -13.25
C SER A 267 9.75 -0.17 -13.54
N GLY A 268 10.89 -0.68 -14.00
CA GLY A 268 12.05 0.14 -14.37
C GLY A 268 12.95 0.55 -13.21
N TRP A 269 12.65 0.12 -11.98
CA TRP A 269 13.57 0.32 -10.86
C TRP A 269 14.97 -0.20 -11.18
N SER A 270 15.98 0.61 -10.86
CA SER A 270 17.38 0.29 -11.11
C SER A 270 18.26 0.50 -9.89
N ALA A 271 19.14 -0.47 -9.62
CA ALA A 271 20.18 -0.38 -8.61
C ALA A 271 21.28 0.65 -8.96
N SER A 272 21.38 1.07 -10.22
CA SER A 272 22.34 2.11 -10.66
C SER A 272 21.78 3.53 -10.62
N HIS A 273 20.50 3.69 -10.32
CA HIS A 273 19.86 5.00 -10.23
C HIS A 273 20.38 5.79 -9.02
N ALA A 274 20.37 7.12 -9.11
CA ALA A 274 20.87 8.01 -8.04
C ALA A 274 20.14 7.83 -6.70
N ASP A 275 18.88 7.41 -6.73
CA ASP A 275 18.05 7.15 -5.55
C ASP A 275 18.04 5.68 -5.10
N ALA A 276 18.82 4.79 -5.72
CA ALA A 276 18.82 3.37 -5.38
C ALA A 276 19.06 3.16 -3.88
N ALA A 277 20.03 3.86 -3.28
CA ALA A 277 20.32 3.76 -1.85
C ALA A 277 19.14 4.07 -0.91
N ARG A 278 18.14 4.85 -1.36
CA ARG A 278 16.93 5.19 -0.59
C ARG A 278 15.70 4.37 -1.00
N THR A 279 15.81 3.62 -2.09
CA THR A 279 14.69 2.90 -2.73
C THR A 279 14.98 1.42 -2.95
N SER A 280 16.13 0.89 -2.53
CA SER A 280 16.43 -0.54 -2.58
C SER A 280 15.54 -1.34 -1.62
N PRO A 281 15.11 -2.55 -1.99
CA PRO A 281 14.39 -3.43 -1.08
C PRO A 281 15.30 -3.91 0.06
N VAL A 282 14.70 -4.39 1.14
CA VAL A 282 15.41 -4.98 2.28
C VAL A 282 14.77 -6.32 2.61
N GLY A 283 15.58 -7.39 2.65
CA GLY A 283 15.13 -8.73 3.01
C GLY A 283 14.68 -9.61 1.85
N THR A 284 14.92 -9.21 0.59
CA THR A 284 14.60 -9.97 -0.63
C THR A 284 15.83 -10.67 -1.24
N ASP A 285 16.91 -10.84 -0.46
CA ASP A 285 18.15 -11.43 -0.94
C ASP A 285 17.96 -12.92 -1.29
N GLY A 286 18.42 -13.33 -2.48
CA GLY A 286 18.35 -14.71 -2.93
C GLY A 286 17.05 -15.09 -3.65
N ASP A 287 16.10 -14.16 -3.74
CA ASP A 287 14.94 -14.27 -4.63
C ASP A 287 15.30 -13.68 -6.01
N GLU A 288 15.33 -14.53 -7.04
CA GLU A 288 15.68 -14.12 -8.40
C GLU A 288 14.49 -13.53 -9.17
N ASP A 289 13.26 -13.75 -8.71
CA ASP A 289 12.04 -13.34 -9.41
C ASP A 289 11.30 -12.16 -8.74
N PHE A 290 11.78 -11.75 -7.55
CA PHE A 290 11.57 -10.40 -7.02
C PHE A 290 12.30 -9.36 -7.89
N VAL A 291 11.60 -8.81 -8.87
CA VAL A 291 12.17 -7.91 -9.89
C VAL A 291 11.42 -6.58 -9.98
N ALA A 292 11.97 -5.63 -10.74
CA ALA A 292 11.31 -4.36 -10.99
C ALA A 292 9.91 -4.59 -11.61
N GLY A 293 8.86 -4.15 -10.90
CA GLY A 293 7.47 -4.23 -11.35
C GLY A 293 6.72 -5.50 -10.93
N SER A 294 7.35 -6.50 -10.31
CA SER A 294 6.65 -7.73 -9.94
C SER A 294 7.40 -8.62 -8.95
N ASP A 295 6.66 -9.55 -8.36
CA ASP A 295 7.18 -10.64 -7.53
C ASP A 295 6.44 -11.95 -7.85
N THR A 296 7.10 -13.11 -7.79
CA THR A 296 6.46 -14.42 -7.99
C THR A 296 6.69 -15.33 -6.80
N VAL A 297 5.61 -15.77 -6.17
CA VAL A 297 5.70 -16.58 -4.96
C VAL A 297 5.33 -18.01 -5.28
N THR A 298 6.19 -18.96 -4.93
CA THR A 298 5.99 -20.39 -5.15
C THR A 298 5.34 -21.05 -3.93
N TYR A 299 4.13 -21.58 -4.10
CA TYR A 299 3.45 -22.38 -3.09
C TYR A 299 3.62 -23.86 -3.40
N ARG A 300 4.10 -24.64 -2.42
CA ARG A 300 4.17 -26.10 -2.50
C ARG A 300 3.14 -26.70 -1.55
N ILE A 301 1.98 -27.05 -2.10
CA ILE A 301 0.81 -27.49 -1.34
C ILE A 301 0.75 -29.01 -1.35
N PRO A 302 0.69 -29.73 -0.21
CA PRO A 302 0.65 -31.19 -0.21
C PRO A 302 -0.54 -31.75 -0.99
N LEU A 303 -0.31 -32.66 -1.95
CA LEU A 303 -1.38 -33.33 -2.73
C LEU A 303 -2.29 -34.19 -1.86
N ALA A 304 -1.79 -34.65 -0.70
CA ALA A 304 -2.59 -35.35 0.31
C ALA A 304 -3.80 -34.53 0.81
N SER A 305 -3.84 -33.21 0.55
CA SER A 305 -4.99 -32.35 0.80
C SER A 305 -6.21 -32.68 -0.09
N GLY A 306 -6.03 -33.32 -1.25
CA GLY A 306 -7.09 -33.53 -2.24
C GLY A 306 -7.38 -32.29 -3.10
N ALA A 307 -6.44 -31.33 -3.16
CA ALA A 307 -6.55 -30.14 -3.98
C ALA A 307 -6.56 -30.46 -5.49
N THR A 308 -7.43 -29.76 -6.21
CA THR A 308 -7.58 -29.87 -7.69
C THR A 308 -7.51 -28.51 -8.39
N ARG A 309 -7.69 -27.42 -7.64
CA ARG A 309 -7.68 -26.03 -8.11
C ARG A 309 -7.03 -25.13 -7.08
N ALA A 310 -6.53 -23.98 -7.52
CA ALA A 310 -6.01 -22.94 -6.64
C ALA A 310 -6.79 -21.63 -6.86
N ARG A 311 -7.19 -21.00 -5.75
CA ARG A 311 -7.75 -19.64 -5.72
C ARG A 311 -6.83 -18.73 -4.94
N VAL A 312 -6.55 -17.57 -5.50
CA VAL A 312 -5.68 -16.55 -4.91
C VAL A 312 -6.41 -15.22 -4.81
N GLU A 313 -6.27 -14.57 -3.67
CA GLU A 313 -6.67 -13.20 -3.43
C GLU A 313 -5.44 -12.38 -3.03
N LEU A 314 -5.15 -11.31 -3.77
CA LEU A 314 -4.22 -10.28 -3.33
C LEU A 314 -4.99 -9.31 -2.43
N LEU A 315 -4.62 -9.30 -1.15
CA LEU A 315 -5.27 -8.52 -0.12
C LEU A 315 -4.42 -7.30 0.24
N PHE A 316 -5.05 -6.20 0.61
CA PHE A 316 -4.38 -4.99 1.08
C PHE A 316 -5.02 -4.49 2.37
N GLN A 317 -4.18 -3.99 3.29
CA GLN A 317 -4.63 -3.40 4.53
C GLN A 317 -3.84 -2.12 4.85
N THR A 318 -4.57 -1.06 5.19
CA THR A 318 -3.97 0.25 5.51
C THR A 318 -3.29 0.25 6.89
N VAL A 319 -3.97 -0.32 7.89
CA VAL A 319 -3.56 -0.28 9.30
C VAL A 319 -3.73 -1.68 9.90
N PRO A 320 -2.68 -2.49 9.95
CA PRO A 320 -2.72 -3.80 10.59
C PRO A 320 -2.99 -3.69 12.10
N PRO A 321 -3.73 -4.62 12.71
CA PRO A 321 -3.96 -4.63 14.16
C PRO A 321 -2.66 -4.62 14.96
N GLY A 322 -1.66 -5.43 14.56
CA GLY A 322 -0.36 -5.52 15.21
C GLY A 322 0.41 -4.19 15.29
N ASN A 323 0.27 -3.30 14.30
CA ASN A 323 0.90 -1.98 14.34
C ASN A 323 0.28 -1.06 15.39
N VAL A 324 -1.03 -1.16 15.61
CA VAL A 324 -1.72 -0.36 16.64
C VAL A 324 -1.48 -0.96 18.02
N GLU A 325 -1.53 -2.28 18.16
CA GLU A 325 -1.13 -2.99 19.38
C GLU A 325 0.30 -2.61 19.81
N GLY A 326 1.22 -2.49 18.84
CA GLY A 326 2.60 -2.09 19.08
C GLY A 326 2.81 -0.64 19.53
N LEU A 327 1.75 0.19 19.54
CA LEU A 327 1.77 1.55 20.09
C LEU A 327 1.21 1.61 21.52
N ALA A 328 0.80 0.49 22.11
CA ALA A 328 0.18 0.45 23.44
C ALA A 328 1.07 1.02 24.55
N ASP A 329 2.39 0.93 24.40
CA ASP A 329 3.37 1.50 25.35
C ASP A 329 3.52 3.03 25.24
N HIS A 330 2.84 3.65 24.27
CA HIS A 330 2.81 5.10 24.04
C HIS A 330 1.37 5.65 24.07
N PRO A 331 0.63 5.46 25.19
CA PRO A 331 -0.78 5.79 25.22
C PRO A 331 -0.99 7.31 25.17
N THR A 332 -1.81 7.74 24.22
CA THR A 332 -2.35 9.10 24.12
C THR A 332 -3.87 9.05 24.08
N ALA A 333 -4.55 10.18 24.29
CA ALA A 333 -6.00 10.24 24.12
C ALA A 333 -6.42 9.88 22.67
N ALA A 334 -5.61 10.27 21.68
CA ALA A 334 -5.83 9.91 20.28
C ALA A 334 -5.64 8.40 20.05
N PHE A 335 -4.63 7.78 20.65
CA PHE A 335 -4.41 6.33 20.60
C PHE A 335 -5.60 5.57 21.18
N ALA A 336 -6.04 5.92 22.39
CA ALA A 336 -7.17 5.27 23.03
C ALA A 336 -8.45 5.38 22.18
N ARG A 337 -8.67 6.53 21.53
CA ARG A 337 -9.81 6.72 20.63
C ARG A 337 -9.68 5.89 19.36
N LEU A 338 -8.50 5.85 18.73
CA LEU A 338 -8.25 5.01 17.57
C LEU A 338 -8.54 3.53 17.88
N VAL A 339 -8.05 3.01 19.01
CA VAL A 339 -8.32 1.63 19.45
C VAL A 339 -9.82 1.36 19.59
N GLN A 340 -10.59 2.29 20.18
CA GLN A 340 -12.05 2.16 20.28
C GLN A 340 -12.73 2.16 18.91
N MET A 341 -12.33 3.06 18.01
CA MET A 341 -12.88 3.13 16.66
C MET A 341 -12.58 1.84 15.88
N MET A 342 -11.35 1.32 15.96
CA MET A 342 -10.95 0.07 15.31
C MET A 342 -11.65 -1.16 15.91
N ALA A 343 -11.92 -1.17 17.22
CA ALA A 343 -12.69 -2.24 17.83
C ALA A 343 -14.15 -2.28 17.32
N ALA A 344 -14.74 -1.10 17.07
CA ALA A 344 -16.09 -0.97 16.51
C ALA A 344 -16.13 -1.14 14.99
N THR A 345 -15.02 -0.90 14.30
CA THR A 345 -14.89 -1.04 12.85
C THR A 345 -13.51 -1.61 12.54
N PRO A 346 -13.38 -2.94 12.57
CA PRO A 346 -12.10 -3.59 12.36
C PRO A 346 -11.47 -3.26 10.99
N PRO A 347 -10.12 -3.21 10.91
CA PRO A 347 -9.38 -2.92 9.69
C PRO A 347 -9.39 -4.10 8.71
N MET A 348 -10.57 -4.55 8.27
CA MET A 348 -10.68 -5.67 7.34
C MET A 348 -9.90 -5.38 6.04
N PRO A 349 -9.20 -6.38 5.48
CA PRO A 349 -8.51 -6.20 4.21
C PRO A 349 -9.47 -5.95 3.05
N LEU A 350 -8.94 -5.28 2.03
CA LEU A 350 -9.59 -5.11 0.75
C LEU A 350 -8.97 -6.05 -0.27
N VAL A 351 -9.82 -6.72 -1.05
CA VAL A 351 -9.37 -7.49 -2.21
C VAL A 351 -8.95 -6.53 -3.31
N VAL A 352 -7.69 -6.62 -3.70
CA VAL A 352 -7.08 -5.86 -4.80
C VAL A 352 -7.34 -6.58 -6.12
N ALA A 353 -7.01 -7.87 -6.18
CA ALA A 353 -7.15 -8.70 -7.36
C ALA A 353 -7.34 -10.18 -6.96
N THR A 354 -7.90 -10.98 -7.87
CA THR A 354 -8.14 -12.41 -7.67
C THR A 354 -7.75 -13.22 -8.89
N ALA A 355 -7.25 -14.43 -8.70
CA ALA A 355 -7.03 -15.41 -9.76
C ALA A 355 -7.50 -16.80 -9.30
N GLU A 356 -8.00 -17.62 -10.22
CA GLU A 356 -8.39 -19.01 -9.95
C GLU A 356 -8.02 -19.86 -11.16
N ARG A 357 -7.47 -21.05 -10.94
CA ARG A 357 -7.12 -22.02 -11.99
C ARG A 357 -7.32 -23.45 -11.53
#